data_AF-A0A2U2J8J6-F1
#
_entry.id   AF-A0A2U2J8J6-F1
#
_cell.length_a   1.000
_cell.length_b   1.000
_cell.length_c   1.000
_cell.angle_alpha   90.00
_cell.angle_beta   90.00
_cell.angle_gamma   90.00
#
_symmetry.space_group_name_H-M   'P 1'
#
loop_
_entity.id
_entity.type
_entity.pdbx_description
1 polymer ?
#
loop_
_entity_poly.entity_id
_entity_poly.type
_entity_poly.pdbx_seq_one_letter_code
_entity_poly.pdbx_strand_id
1 'polypeptide(L)'
;MKLRVLLYCLCVLILTSCFGKKNIVEKKKNPGVVLIEPKPVKLPSVKEGKHIKKLHKTNKKLNKTTLKYIEKYAAIAVKEMHIHKIPASITLAQGILESGSGNGQLAKKSNNHFGIKCHTQWKGERVYHDDDEDQECFRKYQYVETSYNDHSEFLTKRRRYAFLFNYKLRDYKRWAKGLKKAGYATDKKYPNKLIGIIERYKLYEFDKVNKRDFKFSKNSTKNKNQKKGKEKYYKVKKGDTLYSISRKFGISVNKLKEINGLKDNTISIGQELLVKKAY
;
A
#
# COMPACT_ATOMS: atom_id res chain seq x y z
N MET A 1 -5.06 -36.26 -86.55
CA MET A 1 -3.81 -35.47 -86.40
C MET A 1 -4.10 -34.23 -85.54
N LYS A 2 -3.34 -34.06 -84.43
CA LYS A 2 -3.03 -32.83 -83.65
C LYS A 2 -4.23 -32.03 -83.06
N LEU A 3 -4.56 -32.02 -81.75
CA LEU A 3 -3.86 -31.65 -80.49
C LEU A 3 -3.94 -30.14 -80.11
N ARG A 4 -4.35 -29.88 -78.84
CA ARG A 4 -4.15 -28.71 -77.92
C ARG A 4 -5.36 -27.75 -77.74
N VAL A 5 -6.12 -27.83 -76.64
CA VAL A 5 -5.94 -27.33 -75.23
C VAL A 5 -6.13 -25.82 -75.07
N LEU A 6 -6.92 -25.42 -74.03
CA LEU A 6 -7.10 -24.14 -73.30
C LEU A 6 -8.54 -23.61 -73.39
N LEU A 7 -9.23 -23.11 -72.36
CA LEU A 7 -8.97 -22.96 -70.91
C LEU A 7 -10.35 -22.59 -70.28
N TYR A 8 -10.74 -23.22 -69.18
CA TYR A 8 -11.89 -22.80 -68.37
C TYR A 8 -11.48 -21.57 -67.53
N CYS A 9 -12.23 -20.47 -67.61
CA CYS A 9 -12.14 -19.38 -66.63
C CYS A 9 -13.52 -19.09 -66.01
N LEU A 10 -13.78 -19.85 -64.95
CA LEU A 10 -14.83 -19.64 -63.96
C LEU A 10 -14.51 -18.38 -63.15
N CYS A 11 -15.30 -17.31 -63.26
CA CYS A 11 -15.21 -16.14 -62.38
C CYS A 11 -15.79 -16.50 -61.00
N VAL A 12 -14.94 -16.96 -60.09
CA VAL A 12 -15.26 -17.08 -58.66
C VAL A 12 -14.77 -15.81 -57.95
N LEU A 13 -15.73 -15.07 -57.40
CA LEU A 13 -15.53 -13.95 -56.48
C LEU A 13 -14.78 -14.43 -55.23
N ILE A 14 -13.49 -14.09 -55.13
CA ILE A 14 -12.70 -14.26 -53.90
C ILE A 14 -13.03 -13.08 -52.97
N LEU A 15 -13.94 -13.28 -52.02
CA LEU A 15 -14.02 -12.43 -50.84
C LEU A 15 -12.87 -12.78 -49.91
N THR A 16 -11.76 -12.04 -50.02
CA THR A 16 -10.67 -12.10 -49.05
C THR A 16 -11.13 -11.47 -47.73
N SER A 17 -11.58 -12.29 -46.78
CA SER A 17 -11.69 -11.87 -45.39
C SER A 17 -10.28 -11.77 -44.81
N CYS A 18 -9.77 -10.55 -44.70
CA CYS A 18 -8.58 -10.25 -43.91
C CYS A 18 -8.90 -10.53 -42.43
N PHE A 19 -8.69 -11.76 -41.98
CA PHE A 19 -8.60 -12.09 -40.55
C PHE A 19 -7.32 -11.45 -39.99
N GLY A 20 -7.43 -10.19 -39.56
CA GLY A 20 -6.38 -9.54 -38.79
C GLY A 20 -6.16 -10.33 -37.50
N LYS A 21 -4.97 -10.93 -37.35
CA LYS A 21 -4.48 -11.40 -36.05
C LYS A 21 -4.53 -10.22 -35.08
N LYS A 22 -5.48 -10.24 -34.14
CA LYS A 22 -5.43 -9.37 -32.96
C LYS A 22 -4.21 -9.79 -32.17
N ASN A 23 -3.10 -9.09 -32.36
CA ASN A 23 -1.98 -9.15 -31.44
C ASN A 23 -2.51 -8.62 -30.09
N ILE A 24 -2.71 -9.51 -29.14
CA ILE A 24 -2.92 -9.13 -27.74
C ILE A 24 -1.60 -8.55 -27.29
N VAL A 25 -1.46 -7.23 -27.39
CA VAL A 25 -0.40 -6.50 -26.71
C VAL A 25 -0.72 -6.62 -25.23
N GLU A 26 -0.11 -7.59 -24.54
CA GLU A 26 0.01 -7.53 -23.09
C GLU A 26 0.71 -6.23 -22.76
N LYS A 27 -0.07 -5.21 -22.38
CA LYS A 27 0.48 -4.00 -21.77
C LYS A 27 1.31 -4.49 -20.59
N LYS A 28 2.64 -4.43 -20.67
CA LYS A 28 3.53 -4.63 -19.53
C LYS A 28 3.10 -3.62 -18.46
N LYS A 29 2.30 -4.10 -17.49
CA LYS A 29 1.76 -3.28 -16.41
C LYS A 29 2.95 -2.76 -15.63
N ASN A 30 3.19 -1.46 -15.71
CA ASN A 30 4.29 -0.80 -15.03
C ASN A 30 4.12 -1.05 -13.51
N PRO A 31 5.02 -1.79 -12.84
CA PRO A 31 4.80 -2.29 -11.48
C PRO A 31 4.76 -1.19 -10.41
N GLY A 32 4.96 0.08 -10.78
CA GLY A 32 5.22 1.18 -9.86
C GLY A 32 6.71 1.26 -9.52
N VAL A 33 7.14 2.38 -8.94
CA VAL A 33 8.52 2.52 -8.46
C VAL A 33 8.61 1.83 -7.10
N VAL A 34 9.67 1.05 -6.86
CA VAL A 34 9.95 0.49 -5.53
C VAL A 34 10.22 1.67 -4.58
N LEU A 35 9.25 2.01 -3.75
CA LEU A 35 9.46 2.98 -2.66
C LEU A 35 10.25 2.26 -1.57
N ILE A 36 11.33 2.86 -1.09
CA ILE A 36 12.08 2.32 0.05
C ILE A 36 11.19 2.47 1.29
N GLU A 37 10.63 1.36 1.74
CA GLU A 37 9.82 1.29 2.96
C GLU A 37 10.73 1.18 4.20
N PRO A 38 10.43 1.89 5.29
CA PRO A 38 11.18 1.76 6.52
C PRO A 38 11.01 0.34 7.07
N LYS A 39 12.13 -0.30 7.42
CA LYS A 39 12.10 -1.63 8.04
C LYS A 39 11.26 -1.58 9.33
N PRO A 40 10.42 -2.61 9.60
CA PRO A 40 9.67 -2.70 10.84
C PRO A 40 10.57 -2.60 12.06
N VAL A 41 10.15 -1.78 13.02
CA VAL A 41 10.82 -1.67 14.32
C VAL A 41 10.11 -2.56 15.34
N LYS A 42 10.88 -3.15 16.26
CA LYS A 42 10.29 -3.90 17.37
C LYS A 42 9.53 -2.93 18.29
N LEU A 43 8.23 -3.17 18.46
CA LEU A 43 7.35 -2.35 19.29
C LEU A 43 7.27 -2.91 20.72
N PRO A 44 7.03 -2.05 21.73
CA PRO A 44 6.68 -2.50 23.08
C PRO A 44 5.41 -3.36 23.05
N SER A 45 5.30 -4.31 23.98
CA SER A 45 4.05 -5.05 24.14
C SER A 45 2.93 -4.14 24.64
N VAL A 46 1.72 -4.40 24.17
CA VAL A 46 0.47 -3.79 24.62
C VAL A 46 -0.38 -4.79 25.41
N LYS A 47 0.27 -5.80 25.99
CA LYS A 47 -0.35 -6.91 26.74
C LYS A 47 -1.26 -7.77 25.86
N GLU A 48 -1.00 -7.83 24.56
CA GLU A 48 -1.74 -8.63 23.58
C GLU A 48 -1.79 -10.11 23.95
N GLY A 49 -0.68 -10.72 24.37
CA GLY A 49 -0.69 -12.12 24.80
C GLY A 49 -1.58 -12.37 26.03
N LYS A 50 -1.59 -11.45 27.00
CA LYS A 50 -2.49 -11.52 28.17
C LYS A 50 -3.96 -11.34 27.75
N HIS A 51 -4.22 -10.44 26.81
CA HIS A 51 -5.54 -10.20 26.24
C HIS A 51 -6.09 -11.45 25.56
N ILE A 52 -5.31 -12.08 24.67
CA ILE A 52 -5.69 -13.31 23.98
C ILE A 52 -5.94 -14.45 24.96
N LYS A 53 -5.07 -14.64 25.95
CA LYS A 53 -5.28 -15.66 27.01
C LYS A 53 -6.60 -15.44 27.75
N LYS A 54 -6.96 -14.18 28.07
CA LYS A 54 -8.24 -13.85 28.70
C LYS A 54 -9.42 -14.16 27.80
N LEU A 55 -9.36 -13.77 26.52
CA LEU A 55 -10.41 -14.07 25.54
C LEU A 55 -10.63 -15.58 25.38
N HIS A 56 -9.56 -16.36 25.25
CA HIS A 56 -9.63 -17.80 25.06
C HIS A 56 -10.17 -18.54 26.31
N LYS A 57 -9.91 -18.01 27.51
CA LYS A 57 -10.52 -18.52 28.75
C LYS A 57 -12.03 -18.28 28.76
N THR A 58 -12.49 -17.10 28.33
CA THR A 58 -13.93 -16.76 28.31
C THR A 58 -14.68 -17.41 27.15
N ASN A 59 -14.06 -17.55 25.98
CA ASN A 59 -14.69 -18.13 24.80
C ASN A 59 -13.67 -18.88 23.93
N LYS A 60 -13.67 -20.21 24.05
CA LYS A 60 -12.80 -21.12 23.28
C LYS A 60 -13.17 -21.22 21.79
N LYS A 61 -14.36 -20.77 21.38
CA LYS A 61 -14.86 -20.84 19.98
C LYS A 61 -14.42 -19.66 19.10
N LEU A 62 -13.66 -18.71 19.65
CA LEU A 62 -13.17 -17.56 18.86
C LEU A 62 -12.25 -18.02 17.72
N ASN A 63 -12.36 -17.36 16.57
CA ASN A 63 -11.55 -17.67 15.40
C ASN A 63 -10.04 -17.54 15.72
N LYS A 64 -9.33 -18.67 15.67
CA LYS A 64 -7.90 -18.76 16.00
C LYS A 64 -7.04 -17.86 15.12
N THR A 65 -7.38 -17.72 13.84
CA THR A 65 -6.63 -16.88 12.92
C THR A 65 -6.80 -15.40 13.23
N THR A 66 -8.00 -14.96 13.59
CA THR A 66 -8.23 -13.59 14.07
C THR A 66 -7.49 -13.32 15.38
N LEU A 67 -7.44 -14.28 16.31
CA LEU A 67 -6.65 -14.12 17.55
C LEU A 67 -5.16 -13.94 17.26
N LYS A 68 -4.58 -14.75 16.36
CA LYS A 68 -3.18 -14.58 15.91
C LYS A 68 -2.95 -13.24 15.22
N TYR A 69 -3.91 -12.78 14.42
CA TYR A 69 -3.83 -11.47 13.78
C TYR A 69 -3.77 -10.33 14.80
N ILE A 70 -4.64 -10.39 15.82
CA ILE A 70 -4.66 -9.40 16.92
C ILE A 70 -3.33 -9.44 17.68
N GLU A 71 -2.84 -10.63 18.04
CA GLU A 71 -1.55 -10.78 18.71
C GLU A 71 -0.40 -10.17 17.91
N LYS A 72 -0.38 -10.38 16.60
CA LYS A 72 0.68 -9.86 15.73
C LYS A 72 0.64 -8.34 15.56
N TYR A 73 -0.55 -7.75 15.44
CA TYR A 73 -0.68 -6.37 14.97
C TYR A 73 -1.25 -5.36 15.98
N ALA A 74 -1.63 -5.80 17.19
CA ALA A 74 -2.17 -4.89 18.21
C ALA A 74 -1.20 -3.76 18.58
N ALA A 75 0.09 -4.05 18.74
CA ALA A 75 1.09 -3.05 19.05
C ALA A 75 1.23 -1.99 17.93
N ILE A 76 1.11 -2.40 16.66
CA ILE A 76 1.11 -1.47 15.52
C ILE A 76 -0.10 -0.55 15.59
N ALA A 77 -1.30 -1.09 15.80
CA ALA A 77 -2.50 -0.27 15.90
C ALA A 77 -2.46 0.73 17.06
N VAL A 78 -1.87 0.35 18.20
CA VAL A 78 -1.64 1.28 19.33
C VAL A 78 -0.61 2.37 18.98
N LYS A 79 0.47 2.02 18.28
CA LYS A 79 1.42 3.02 17.74
C LYS A 79 0.68 4.01 16.83
N GLU A 80 -0.07 3.51 15.85
CA GLU A 80 -0.83 4.32 14.91
C GLU A 80 -1.85 5.22 15.62
N MET A 81 -2.54 4.70 16.64
CA MET A 81 -3.45 5.48 17.48
C MET A 81 -2.74 6.67 18.14
N HIS A 82 -1.55 6.46 18.69
CA HIS A 82 -0.83 7.52 19.37
C HIS A 82 -0.28 8.59 18.41
N ILE A 83 0.10 8.20 17.21
CA ILE A 83 0.61 9.10 16.15
C ILE A 83 -0.55 9.86 15.49
N HIS A 84 -1.54 9.14 14.98
CA HIS A 84 -2.59 9.67 14.09
C HIS A 84 -3.92 9.96 14.78
N LYS A 85 -4.10 9.59 16.05
CA LYS A 85 -5.35 9.81 16.81
C LYS A 85 -6.55 9.07 16.24
N ILE A 86 -6.33 7.89 15.68
CA ILE A 86 -7.38 6.94 15.28
C ILE A 86 -7.48 5.86 16.37
N PRO A 87 -8.67 5.45 16.84
CA PRO A 87 -8.77 4.40 17.86
C PRO A 87 -8.05 3.13 17.40
N ALA A 88 -7.23 2.52 18.25
CA ALA A 88 -6.52 1.28 17.92
C ALA A 88 -7.51 0.15 17.60
N SER A 89 -8.65 0.13 18.28
CA SER A 89 -9.75 -0.80 18.02
C SER A 89 -10.31 -0.67 16.61
N ILE A 90 -10.40 0.55 16.08
CA ILE A 90 -10.88 0.82 14.71
C ILE A 90 -9.86 0.32 13.70
N THR A 91 -8.59 0.70 13.85
CA THR A 91 -7.52 0.25 12.95
C THR A 91 -7.42 -1.28 12.93
N LEU A 92 -7.47 -1.95 14.08
CA LEU A 92 -7.48 -3.42 14.12
C LEU A 92 -8.72 -4.04 13.49
N ALA A 93 -9.91 -3.50 13.77
CA ALA A 93 -11.15 -4.05 13.24
C ALA A 93 -11.24 -3.92 11.72
N GLN A 94 -10.83 -2.77 11.17
CA GLN A 94 -10.71 -2.59 9.73
C GLN A 94 -9.69 -3.57 9.16
N GLY A 95 -8.48 -3.65 9.74
CA GLY A 95 -7.48 -4.61 9.29
C GLY A 95 -7.99 -6.06 9.30
N ILE A 96 -8.71 -6.48 10.35
CA ILE A 96 -9.34 -7.82 10.43
C ILE A 96 -10.38 -8.02 9.32
N LEU A 97 -11.26 -7.04 9.11
CA LEU A 97 -12.37 -7.12 8.17
C LEU A 97 -11.87 -7.12 6.72
N GLU A 98 -11.09 -6.12 6.34
CA GLU A 98 -10.64 -5.91 4.94
C GLU A 98 -9.67 -7.01 4.48
N SER A 99 -8.83 -7.53 5.39
CA SER A 99 -7.83 -8.54 5.04
C SER A 99 -8.29 -9.99 5.29
N GLY A 100 -9.50 -10.19 5.83
CA GLY A 100 -9.92 -11.51 6.31
C GLY A 100 -8.97 -12.07 7.37
N SER A 101 -8.57 -11.25 8.34
CA SER A 101 -7.49 -11.55 9.31
C SER A 101 -6.17 -11.96 8.65
N GLY A 102 -5.78 -11.26 7.58
CA GLY A 102 -4.56 -11.45 6.81
C GLY A 102 -4.61 -12.60 5.80
N ASN A 103 -5.76 -13.27 5.65
CA ASN A 103 -5.87 -14.45 4.79
C ASN A 103 -6.36 -14.16 3.37
N GLY A 104 -6.92 -12.96 3.15
CA GLY A 104 -7.38 -12.51 1.85
C GLY A 104 -6.24 -12.49 0.83
N GLN A 105 -6.57 -12.77 -0.43
CA GLN A 105 -5.60 -12.85 -1.52
C GLN A 105 -4.81 -11.55 -1.68
N LEU A 106 -5.50 -10.40 -1.63
CA LEU A 106 -4.85 -9.09 -1.67
C LEU A 106 -3.82 -8.92 -0.54
N ALA A 107 -4.20 -9.24 0.72
CA ALA A 107 -3.31 -9.11 1.87
C ALA A 107 -2.08 -10.03 1.75
N LYS A 108 -2.26 -11.30 1.37
CA LYS A 108 -1.16 -12.26 1.20
C LYS A 108 -0.18 -11.87 0.09
N LYS A 109 -0.69 -11.34 -1.03
CA LYS A 109 0.13 -11.03 -2.21
C LYS A 109 0.83 -9.68 -2.12
N SER A 110 0.30 -8.76 -1.32
CA SER A 110 0.72 -7.35 -1.37
C SER A 110 0.92 -6.67 -0.02
N ASN A 111 0.71 -7.39 1.10
CA ASN A 111 0.66 -6.82 2.44
C ASN A 111 -0.35 -5.66 2.59
N ASN A 112 -1.29 -5.50 1.66
CA ASN A 112 -2.36 -4.50 1.74
C ASN A 112 -3.50 -5.03 2.61
N HIS A 113 -3.50 -4.61 3.87
CA HIS A 113 -4.43 -5.11 4.88
C HIS A 113 -5.74 -4.30 4.97
N PHE A 114 -5.86 -3.20 4.21
CA PHE A 114 -6.96 -2.25 4.31
C PHE A 114 -7.67 -1.99 2.97
N GLY A 115 -7.32 -2.74 1.92
CA GLY A 115 -7.94 -2.56 0.60
C GLY A 115 -7.66 -1.21 -0.04
N ILE A 116 -6.51 -0.57 0.24
CA ILE A 116 -6.26 0.79 -0.27
C ILE A 116 -5.97 0.73 -1.77
N LYS A 117 -6.90 1.30 -2.57
CA LYS A 117 -6.78 1.43 -4.03
C LYS A 117 -5.64 2.39 -4.43
N CYS A 118 -5.09 2.19 -5.63
CA CYS A 118 -4.16 3.13 -6.25
C CYS A 118 -4.91 4.41 -6.61
N HIS A 119 -4.44 5.54 -6.13
CA HIS A 119 -4.90 6.84 -6.62
C HIS A 119 -3.85 7.44 -7.55
N THR A 120 -4.20 8.50 -8.29
CA THR A 120 -3.31 9.15 -9.28
C THR A 120 -1.94 9.54 -8.72
N GLN A 121 -1.87 9.84 -7.41
CA GLN A 121 -0.64 10.22 -6.71
C GLN A 121 0.20 9.03 -6.19
N TRP A 122 -0.29 7.79 -6.29
CA TRP A 122 0.43 6.61 -5.82
C TRP A 122 1.58 6.25 -6.77
N LYS A 123 2.82 6.43 -6.30
CA LYS A 123 4.04 6.12 -7.06
C LYS A 123 4.68 4.78 -6.69
N GLY A 124 4.22 4.15 -5.61
CA GLY A 124 4.74 2.87 -5.11
C GLY A 124 4.30 1.66 -5.91
N GLU A 125 4.71 0.48 -5.43
CA GLU A 125 4.34 -0.78 -6.07
C GLU A 125 2.83 -0.99 -6.12
N ARG A 126 2.38 -1.74 -7.12
CA ARG A 126 0.97 -1.99 -7.41
C ARG A 126 0.69 -3.47 -7.56
N VAL A 127 -0.50 -3.89 -7.16
CA VAL A 127 -1.07 -5.19 -7.51
C VAL A 127 -2.44 -4.95 -8.12
N TYR A 128 -2.82 -5.76 -9.10
CA TYR A 128 -4.16 -5.73 -9.67
C TYR A 128 -4.93 -6.92 -9.12
N HIS A 129 -6.14 -6.67 -8.66
CA HIS A 129 -7.02 -7.69 -8.10
C HIS A 129 -8.43 -7.38 -8.55
N ASP A 130 -9.17 -8.40 -8.95
CA ASP A 130 -10.58 -8.27 -9.29
C ASP A 130 -11.37 -8.31 -7.97
N ASP A 131 -12.03 -7.21 -7.59
CA ASP A 131 -12.79 -7.07 -6.33
C ASP A 131 -14.22 -6.58 -6.64
N ASP A 132 -14.38 -5.30 -6.98
CA ASP A 132 -15.65 -4.72 -7.43
C ASP A 132 -15.76 -4.65 -8.97
N GLU A 133 -14.64 -4.41 -9.65
CA GLU A 133 -14.48 -4.28 -11.11
C GLU A 133 -13.26 -5.10 -11.56
N ASP A 134 -13.23 -5.49 -12.83
CA ASP A 134 -12.06 -6.18 -13.39
C ASP A 134 -10.82 -5.27 -13.30
N GLN A 135 -9.73 -5.80 -12.74
CA GLN A 135 -8.41 -5.20 -12.71
C GLN A 135 -8.31 -3.90 -11.92
N GLU A 136 -8.94 -3.83 -10.75
CA GLU A 136 -8.72 -2.73 -9.83
C GLU A 136 -7.28 -2.68 -9.33
N CYS A 137 -6.69 -1.48 -9.36
CA CYS A 137 -5.34 -1.26 -8.87
C CYS A 137 -5.37 -1.05 -7.35
N PHE A 138 -4.58 -1.86 -6.64
CA PHE A 138 -4.33 -1.72 -5.22
C PHE A 138 -2.85 -1.42 -4.94
N ARG A 139 -2.62 -0.66 -3.87
CA ARG A 139 -1.26 -0.41 -3.38
C ARG A 139 -0.64 -1.71 -2.91
N LYS A 140 0.65 -1.91 -3.19
CA LYS A 140 1.45 -3.03 -2.69
C LYS A 140 2.53 -2.51 -1.75
N TYR A 141 2.75 -3.25 -0.67
CA TYR A 141 3.70 -2.91 0.37
C TYR A 141 4.68 -4.06 0.60
N GLN A 142 5.91 -3.72 0.93
CA GLN A 142 6.94 -4.64 1.40
C GLN A 142 6.61 -5.13 2.82
N TYR A 143 6.07 -4.27 3.68
CA TYR A 143 5.74 -4.59 5.07
C TYR A 143 4.28 -4.27 5.42
N VAL A 144 3.67 -5.10 6.26
CA VAL A 144 2.30 -4.86 6.77
C VAL A 144 2.24 -3.57 7.59
N GLU A 145 3.30 -3.28 8.35
CA GLU A 145 3.49 -2.03 9.09
C GLU A 145 3.31 -0.80 8.19
N THR A 146 3.81 -0.86 6.95
CA THR A 146 3.66 0.22 5.98
C THR A 146 2.21 0.37 5.55
N SER A 147 1.49 -0.75 5.35
CA SER A 147 0.05 -0.70 5.05
C SER A 147 -0.76 -0.08 6.18
N TYR A 148 -0.43 -0.37 7.45
CA TYR A 148 -1.05 0.26 8.62
C TYR A 148 -0.77 1.76 8.67
N ASN A 149 0.47 2.18 8.45
CA ASN A 149 0.83 3.59 8.40
C ASN A 149 0.13 4.31 7.24
N ASP A 150 0.13 3.74 6.04
CA ASP A 150 -0.52 4.34 4.88
C ASP A 150 -2.04 4.43 5.04
N HIS A 151 -2.66 3.47 5.71
CA HIS A 151 -4.07 3.56 6.12
C HIS A 151 -4.31 4.74 7.09
N SER A 152 -3.49 4.89 8.12
CA SER A 152 -3.60 6.02 9.05
C SER A 152 -3.41 7.37 8.33
N GLU A 153 -2.45 7.45 7.42
CA GLU A 153 -2.20 8.61 6.57
C GLU A 153 -3.37 8.89 5.62
N PHE A 154 -3.97 7.85 5.04
CA PHE A 154 -5.15 7.96 4.19
C PHE A 154 -6.33 8.59 4.92
N LEU A 155 -6.59 8.18 6.17
CA LEU A 155 -7.66 8.75 6.99
C LEU A 155 -7.33 10.16 7.48
N THR A 156 -6.08 10.44 7.87
CA THR A 156 -5.70 11.76 8.40
C THR A 156 -5.58 12.84 7.33
N LYS A 157 -5.07 12.52 6.13
CA LYS A 157 -4.81 13.52 5.08
C LYS A 157 -6.03 13.89 4.23
N ARG A 158 -7.07 13.07 4.21
CA ARG A 158 -8.24 13.30 3.34
C ARG A 158 -9.32 14.07 4.08
N ARG A 159 -9.64 15.25 3.56
CA ARG A 159 -10.65 16.17 4.11
C ARG A 159 -11.99 15.51 4.48
N ARG A 160 -12.45 14.54 3.68
CA ARG A 160 -13.70 13.79 3.94
C ARG A 160 -13.72 13.02 5.26
N TYR A 161 -12.57 12.68 5.84
CA TYR A 161 -12.45 12.02 7.14
C TYR A 161 -12.13 12.99 8.28
N ALA A 162 -11.82 14.26 8.00
CA ALA A 162 -11.34 15.22 9.00
C ALA A 162 -12.29 15.35 10.22
N PHE A 163 -13.61 15.28 9.99
CA PHE A 163 -14.60 15.39 11.07
C PHE A 163 -14.54 14.23 12.08
N LEU A 164 -13.95 13.08 11.74
CA LEU A 164 -13.79 11.96 12.66
C LEU A 164 -12.87 12.31 13.82
N PHE A 165 -11.88 13.16 13.59
CA PHE A 165 -10.90 13.57 14.58
C PHE A 165 -11.47 14.56 15.62
N ASN A 166 -12.71 15.02 15.44
CA ASN A 166 -13.47 15.76 16.45
C ASN A 166 -14.20 14.82 17.44
N TYR A 167 -14.21 13.51 17.18
CA TYR A 167 -14.81 12.54 18.08
C TYR A 167 -13.86 12.17 19.22
N LYS A 168 -14.44 11.73 20.34
CA LYS A 168 -13.64 11.17 21.43
C LYS A 168 -12.84 9.97 20.91
N LEU A 169 -11.55 9.93 21.22
CA LEU A 169 -10.62 8.90 20.72
C LEU A 169 -11.05 7.46 21.08
N ARG A 170 -11.83 7.28 22.14
CA ARG A 170 -12.29 5.94 22.59
C ARG A 170 -13.72 5.61 22.12
N ASP A 171 -14.38 6.51 21.40
CA ASP A 171 -15.75 6.30 20.91
C ASP A 171 -15.76 5.57 19.57
N TYR A 172 -15.33 4.31 19.59
CA TYR A 172 -15.24 3.50 18.38
C TYR A 172 -16.59 3.31 17.68
N LYS A 173 -17.71 3.37 18.40
CA LYS A 173 -19.05 3.26 17.80
C LYS A 173 -19.35 4.45 16.91
N ARG A 174 -19.04 5.66 17.38
CA ARG A 174 -19.19 6.89 16.59
C ARG A 174 -18.18 6.95 15.44
N TRP A 175 -16.95 6.48 15.65
CA TRP A 175 -15.96 6.31 14.58
C TRP A 175 -16.44 5.35 13.48
N ALA A 176 -16.96 4.17 13.81
CA ALA A 176 -17.43 3.20 12.84
C ALA A 176 -18.59 3.76 11.98
N LYS A 177 -19.56 4.44 12.60
CA LYS A 177 -20.63 5.15 11.88
C LYS A 177 -20.09 6.28 11.02
N GLY A 178 -19.12 7.02 11.55
CA GLY A 178 -18.46 8.12 10.86
C GLY A 178 -17.67 7.68 9.62
N LEU A 179 -16.95 6.57 9.69
CA LEU A 179 -16.20 6.01 8.56
C LEU A 179 -17.13 5.69 7.39
N LYS A 180 -18.28 5.06 7.67
CA LYS A 180 -19.32 4.85 6.66
C LYS A 180 -19.89 6.17 6.12
N LYS A 181 -20.21 7.14 6.99
CA LYS A 181 -20.69 8.47 6.58
C LYS A 181 -19.68 9.19 5.69
N ALA A 182 -18.40 9.04 6.00
CA ALA A 182 -17.29 9.57 5.21
C ALA A 182 -17.03 8.75 3.94
N GLY A 183 -17.78 7.67 3.68
CA GLY A 183 -17.74 6.86 2.46
C GLY A 183 -16.63 5.80 2.39
N TYR A 184 -16.03 5.39 3.52
CA TYR A 184 -14.95 4.39 3.51
C TYR A 184 -15.38 3.08 2.84
N ALA A 185 -16.61 2.65 3.08
CA ALA A 185 -17.24 1.50 2.45
C ALA A 185 -18.67 1.84 2.02
N THR A 186 -19.14 1.20 0.95
CA THR A 186 -20.51 1.31 0.44
C THR A 186 -21.50 0.49 1.26
N ASP A 187 -21.04 -0.60 1.89
CA ASP A 187 -21.87 -1.50 2.70
C ASP A 187 -22.56 -0.78 3.87
N LYS A 188 -23.90 -0.81 3.88
CA LYS A 188 -24.73 -0.25 4.96
C LYS A 188 -24.47 -0.91 6.32
N LYS A 189 -24.06 -2.19 6.35
CA LYS A 189 -23.75 -2.94 7.57
C LYS A 189 -22.31 -2.73 8.05
N TYR A 190 -21.48 -1.97 7.33
CA TYR A 190 -20.07 -1.73 7.68
C TYR A 190 -19.86 -1.27 9.13
N PRO A 191 -20.62 -0.29 9.67
CA PRO A 191 -20.46 0.11 11.07
C PRO A 191 -20.72 -1.04 12.05
N ASN A 192 -21.75 -1.84 11.81
CA ASN A 192 -22.12 -2.96 12.68
C ASN A 192 -21.11 -4.10 12.58
N LYS A 193 -20.52 -4.36 11.40
CA LYS A 193 -19.41 -5.31 11.23
C LYS A 193 -18.21 -4.91 12.07
N LEU A 194 -17.78 -3.63 11.99
CA LEU A 194 -16.67 -3.12 12.79
C LEU A 194 -16.96 -3.20 14.29
N ILE A 195 -18.13 -2.69 14.73
CA ILE A 195 -18.53 -2.73 16.15
C ILE A 195 -18.56 -4.18 16.65
N GLY A 196 -19.15 -5.10 15.88
CA GLY A 196 -19.21 -6.51 16.23
C GLY A 196 -17.83 -7.16 16.37
N ILE A 197 -16.87 -6.83 15.50
CA ILE A 197 -15.47 -7.29 15.63
C ILE A 197 -14.84 -6.70 16.91
N ILE A 198 -14.99 -5.39 17.13
CA ILE A 198 -14.43 -4.70 18.29
C ILE A 198 -14.96 -5.28 19.60
N GLU A 199 -16.27 -5.52 19.70
CA GLU A 199 -16.90 -6.05 20.90
C GLU A 199 -16.56 -7.53 21.11
N ARG A 200 -16.64 -8.36 20.05
CA ARG A 200 -16.34 -9.80 20.10
C ARG A 200 -14.92 -10.08 20.59
N TYR A 201 -13.95 -9.31 20.10
CA TYR A 201 -12.53 -9.47 20.44
C TYR A 201 -12.06 -8.46 21.49
N LYS A 202 -12.97 -7.67 22.07
CA LYS A 202 -12.69 -6.64 23.08
C LYS A 202 -11.53 -5.71 22.70
N LEU A 203 -11.48 -5.30 21.43
CA LEU A 203 -10.36 -4.52 20.88
C LEU A 203 -10.25 -3.12 21.51
N TYR A 204 -11.33 -2.60 22.08
CA TYR A 204 -11.36 -1.34 22.83
C TYR A 204 -10.45 -1.33 24.07
N GLU A 205 -9.97 -2.48 24.54
CA GLU A 205 -8.96 -2.54 25.60
C GLU A 205 -7.62 -1.94 25.13
N PHE A 206 -7.29 -2.03 23.84
CA PHE A 206 -6.08 -1.43 23.28
C PHE A 206 -6.16 0.10 23.19
N ASP A 207 -7.36 0.69 23.12
CA ASP A 207 -7.55 2.15 23.14
C ASP A 207 -7.22 2.78 24.51
N LYS A 208 -7.09 1.95 25.54
CA LYS A 208 -6.77 2.36 26.91
C LYS A 208 -5.27 2.45 27.16
N VAL A 209 -4.44 1.94 26.26
CA VAL A 209 -2.98 1.99 26.41
C VAL A 209 -2.53 3.44 26.44
N ASN A 210 -1.85 3.83 27.51
CA ASN A 210 -1.36 5.20 27.64
C ASN A 210 -0.05 5.37 26.88
N LYS A 211 0.14 6.55 26.29
CA LYS A 211 1.39 6.91 25.59
C LYS A 211 2.63 6.80 26.49
N ARG A 212 2.48 7.03 27.81
CA ARG A 212 3.58 6.92 28.79
C ARG A 212 4.04 5.48 29.01
N ASP A 213 3.11 4.54 28.96
CA ASP A 213 3.35 3.11 29.15
C ASP A 213 3.84 2.46 27.84
N PHE A 214 3.40 3.01 26.71
CA PHE A 214 3.84 2.61 25.38
C PHE A 214 5.03 3.45 24.91
N LYS A 215 6.20 3.24 25.53
CA LYS A 215 7.46 3.90 25.15
C LYS A 215 8.03 3.27 23.88
N PHE A 216 7.57 3.71 22.71
CA PHE A 216 8.25 3.42 21.46
C PHE A 216 9.22 4.56 21.13
N SER A 217 10.46 4.21 20.76
CA SER A 217 11.40 5.23 20.28
C SER A 217 10.86 5.80 18.97
N LYS A 218 10.52 7.09 18.98
CA LYS A 218 10.32 7.87 17.76
C LYS A 218 11.70 8.20 17.15
N ASN A 219 12.52 7.19 16.84
CA ASN A 219 13.60 7.35 15.86
C ASN A 219 12.90 7.42 14.48
N SER A 220 12.67 8.53 13.78
CA SER A 220 13.13 9.92 13.88
C SER A 220 12.06 10.86 13.32
N THR A 221 11.48 11.72 14.16
CA THR A 221 10.97 13.06 13.79
C THR A 221 10.93 13.91 15.06
N LYS A 222 12.00 13.81 15.85
CA LYS A 222 12.47 14.89 16.71
C LYS A 222 13.83 15.29 16.15
N ASN A 223 13.88 16.53 15.69
CA ASN A 223 15.05 17.23 15.21
C ASN A 223 16.26 16.96 16.11
N LYS A 224 17.17 16.09 15.67
CA LYS A 224 18.60 16.44 15.75
C LYS A 224 18.85 17.32 14.55
N ASN A 225 19.56 18.42 14.74
CA ASN A 225 20.01 19.36 13.70
C ASN A 225 20.56 18.63 12.47
N GLN A 226 19.71 18.20 11.55
CA GLN A 226 20.08 17.92 10.18
C GLN A 226 19.86 19.25 9.47
N LYS A 227 20.97 19.91 9.14
CA LYS A 227 20.98 20.97 8.14
C LYS A 227 20.19 20.42 6.95
N LYS A 228 19.03 21.04 6.66
CA LYS A 228 18.21 20.76 5.48
C LYS A 228 19.14 20.77 4.28
N GLY A 229 19.56 19.59 3.82
CA GLY A 229 20.40 19.48 2.65
C GLY A 229 19.54 19.87 1.46
N LYS A 230 19.84 20.98 0.77
CA LYS A 230 19.15 21.31 -0.48
C LYS A 230 19.35 20.15 -1.46
N GLU A 231 18.30 19.81 -2.21
CA GLU A 231 18.41 18.91 -3.34
C GLU A 231 19.47 19.46 -4.30
N LYS A 232 20.36 18.58 -4.76
CA LYS A 232 21.41 18.96 -5.69
C LYS A 232 21.18 18.24 -7.01
N TYR A 233 21.05 19.04 -8.06
CA TYR A 233 20.95 18.59 -9.43
C TYR A 233 22.29 18.76 -10.13
N TYR A 234 22.54 17.88 -11.10
CA TYR A 234 23.70 17.93 -11.96
C TYR A 234 23.25 17.85 -13.42
N LYS A 235 23.62 18.86 -14.21
CA LYS A 235 23.37 18.89 -15.64
C LYS A 235 24.46 18.09 -16.36
N VAL A 236 24.07 17.01 -17.02
CA VAL A 236 24.95 16.10 -17.76
C VAL A 236 25.71 16.87 -18.85
N LYS A 237 27.03 16.69 -18.92
CA LYS A 237 27.93 17.32 -19.89
C LYS A 237 28.41 16.32 -20.94
N LYS A 238 28.94 16.82 -22.05
CA LYS A 238 29.58 15.98 -23.08
C LYS A 238 30.68 15.13 -22.44
N GLY A 239 30.62 13.81 -22.62
CA GLY A 239 31.57 12.84 -22.05
C GLY A 239 31.18 12.27 -20.69
N ASP A 240 30.11 12.73 -20.07
CA ASP A 240 29.63 12.14 -18.81
C ASP A 240 29.00 10.76 -19.05
N THR A 241 29.29 9.84 -18.14
CA THR A 241 28.58 8.56 -17.96
C THR A 241 27.98 8.49 -16.56
N LEU A 242 26.96 7.65 -16.35
CA LEU A 242 26.44 7.43 -15.00
C LEU A 242 27.52 7.02 -14.00
N TYR A 243 28.49 6.21 -14.43
CA TYR A 243 29.62 5.82 -13.59
C TYR A 243 30.50 7.00 -13.17
N SER A 244 30.85 7.88 -14.11
CA SER A 244 31.64 9.09 -13.81
C SER A 244 30.90 10.05 -12.87
N ILE A 245 29.58 10.22 -13.06
CA ILE A 245 28.73 11.05 -12.21
C ILE A 245 28.59 10.41 -10.81
N SER A 246 28.44 9.09 -10.75
CA SER A 246 28.30 8.37 -9.49
C SER A 246 29.55 8.51 -8.62
N ARG A 247 30.75 8.35 -9.21
CA ARG A 247 32.04 8.59 -8.54
C ARG A 247 32.19 10.03 -8.07
N LYS A 248 31.82 11.00 -8.91
CA LYS A 248 31.90 12.44 -8.62
C LYS A 248 31.06 12.86 -7.41
N PHE A 249 29.91 12.22 -7.20
CA PHE A 249 28.98 12.57 -6.13
C PHE A 249 28.93 11.54 -4.99
N GLY A 250 29.78 10.51 -5.02
CA GLY A 250 29.82 9.48 -3.97
C GLY A 250 28.52 8.67 -3.85
N ILE A 251 27.79 8.53 -4.95
CA ILE A 251 26.53 7.78 -5.06
C ILE A 251 26.78 6.55 -5.94
N SER A 252 26.12 5.41 -5.68
CA SER A 252 26.26 4.26 -6.59
C SER A 252 25.51 4.52 -7.89
N VAL A 253 25.96 3.93 -9.01
CA VAL A 253 25.24 4.03 -10.30
C VAL A 253 23.80 3.56 -10.14
N ASN A 254 23.59 2.45 -9.44
CA ASN A 254 22.25 1.92 -9.18
C ASN A 254 21.40 2.91 -8.38
N LYS A 255 21.96 3.57 -7.36
CA LYS A 255 21.24 4.59 -6.60
C LYS A 255 20.97 5.85 -7.41
N LEU A 256 21.91 6.27 -8.26
CA LEU A 256 21.74 7.41 -9.16
C LEU A 256 20.63 7.15 -10.18
N LYS A 257 20.57 5.94 -10.75
CA LYS A 257 19.47 5.50 -11.62
C LYS A 257 18.14 5.49 -10.87
N GLU A 258 18.14 4.93 -9.67
CA GLU A 258 16.96 4.81 -8.82
C GLU A 258 16.34 6.17 -8.51
N ILE A 259 17.13 7.16 -8.09
CA ILE A 259 16.61 8.49 -7.72
C ILE A 259 16.24 9.36 -8.94
N ASN A 260 16.68 8.98 -10.14
CA ASN A 260 16.36 9.68 -11.40
C ASN A 260 15.41 8.91 -12.32
N GLY A 261 14.92 7.74 -11.90
CA GLY A 261 14.02 6.90 -12.70
C GLY A 261 14.63 6.37 -14.00
N LEU A 262 15.95 6.21 -14.07
CA LEU A 262 16.65 5.72 -15.26
C LEU A 262 16.54 4.19 -15.34
N LYS A 263 16.07 3.67 -16.48
CA LYS A 263 15.90 2.23 -16.72
C LYS A 263 17.21 1.55 -17.10
N ASP A 264 18.01 2.23 -17.89
CA ASP A 264 19.32 1.79 -18.35
C ASP A 264 20.37 2.87 -18.04
N ASN A 265 21.54 2.79 -18.66
CA ASN A 265 22.64 3.71 -18.40
C ASN A 265 22.64 4.92 -19.36
N THR A 266 21.60 5.07 -20.17
CA THR A 266 21.48 6.14 -21.17
C THR A 266 21.12 7.44 -20.47
N ILE A 267 21.90 8.48 -20.76
CA ILE A 267 21.68 9.85 -20.30
C ILE A 267 21.95 10.80 -21.47
N SER A 268 21.20 11.89 -21.53
CA SER A 268 21.35 12.90 -22.57
C SER A 268 22.18 14.09 -22.08
N ILE A 269 22.99 14.68 -22.95
CA ILE A 269 23.68 15.93 -22.65
C ILE A 269 22.62 17.00 -22.32
N GLY A 270 22.83 17.73 -21.23
CA GLY A 270 21.88 18.73 -20.74
C GLY A 270 20.78 18.19 -19.83
N GLN A 271 20.65 16.87 -19.67
CA GLN A 271 19.71 16.26 -18.74
C GLN A 271 20.09 16.61 -17.29
N GLU A 272 19.11 16.99 -16.48
CA GLU A 272 19.32 17.22 -15.05
C GLU A 272 19.10 15.92 -14.26
N LEU A 273 20.13 15.51 -13.52
CA LEU A 273 20.07 14.37 -12.62
C LEU A 273 20.11 14.86 -11.17
N LEU A 274 19.14 14.43 -10.37
CA LEU A 274 19.21 14.52 -8.92
C LEU A 274 20.39 13.65 -8.44
N VAL A 275 21.40 14.28 -7.84
CA VAL A 275 22.61 13.61 -7.35
C VAL A 275 22.70 13.61 -5.83
N LYS A 276 21.87 14.41 -5.16
CA LYS A 276 21.71 14.41 -3.70
C LYS A 276 20.28 14.79 -3.34
N LYS A 277 19.58 13.88 -2.66
CA LYS A 277 18.22 14.12 -2.18
C LYS A 277 18.23 14.83 -0.83
N ALA A 278 17.33 15.78 -0.64
CA ALA A 278 17.05 16.34 0.68
C ALA A 278 16.43 15.25 1.55
N TYR A 279 16.97 15.07 2.76
CA TYR A 279 16.37 14.25 3.80
C TYR A 279 15.87 15.17 4.92
#